data_AF-A0A436DNP4-F1
#
_entry.id   AF-A0A436DNP4-F1
#
_cell.length_a   1.000
_cell.length_b   1.000
_cell.length_c   1.000
_cell.angle_alpha   90.00
_cell.angle_beta   90.00
_cell.angle_gamma   90.00
#
_symmetry.space_group_name_H-M   'P 1'
#
loop_
_entity.id
_entity.type
_entity.pdbx_description
1 polymer ?
#
loop_
_entity_poly.entity_id
_entity_poly.type
_entity_poly.pdbx_seq_one_letter_code
_entity_poly.pdbx_strand_id
1 'polypeptide(L)'
;NVMASYLGLNRRFHFTMYHAARSPLIQQIIEKLWLQAGPFLNIVRSDVTYGLGLDHHDEMLAALRRADGAAARKALVADLREAADIILRAAAAAEAQPARKRPASARRDPKAQAR
;
A
#
# COMPACT_ATOMS: atom_id res chain seq x y z
N ASN A 1 -7.01 15.24 -1.09
CA ASN A 1 -5.75 14.48 -1.26
C ASN A 1 -6.10 13.11 -1.83
N VAL A 2 -5.96 12.93 -3.15
CA VAL A 2 -6.48 11.78 -3.93
C VAL A 2 -5.89 10.41 -3.49
N MET A 3 -4.81 10.43 -2.71
CA MET A 3 -4.02 9.22 -2.42
C MET A 3 -4.44 8.59 -1.09
N ALA A 4 -4.84 9.45 -0.14
CA ALA A 4 -5.60 9.03 1.03
C ALA A 4 -6.93 8.39 0.59
N SER A 5 -7.53 8.82 -0.52
CA SER A 5 -8.71 8.13 -1.07
C SER A 5 -8.37 6.79 -1.72
N TYR A 6 -7.27 6.65 -2.48
CA TYR A 6 -6.93 5.35 -3.10
C TYR A 6 -6.68 4.25 -2.05
N LEU A 7 -5.72 4.45 -1.13
CA LEU A 7 -5.42 3.45 -0.10
C LEU A 7 -6.62 3.18 0.82
N GLY A 8 -7.43 4.20 1.08
CA GLY A 8 -8.69 4.05 1.81
C GLY A 8 -9.70 3.16 1.07
N LEU A 9 -9.86 3.35 -0.24
CA LEU A 9 -10.72 2.54 -1.09
C LEU A 9 -10.20 1.10 -1.23
N ASN A 10 -8.89 0.94 -1.45
CA ASN A 10 -8.23 -0.37 -1.50
C ASN A 10 -8.48 -1.14 -0.19
N ARG A 11 -8.19 -0.51 0.95
CA ARG A 11 -8.46 -1.11 2.26
C ARG A 11 -9.93 -1.50 2.39
N ARG A 12 -10.85 -0.59 2.06
CA ARG A 12 -12.29 -0.85 2.16
C ARG A 12 -12.70 -2.04 1.28
N PHE A 13 -12.18 -2.15 0.07
CA PHE A 13 -12.46 -3.25 -0.85
C PHE A 13 -12.07 -4.60 -0.23
N HIS A 14 -10.81 -4.76 0.16
CA HIS A 14 -10.32 -6.02 0.75
C HIS A 14 -11.01 -6.36 2.08
N PHE A 15 -11.14 -5.38 2.97
CA PHE A 15 -11.76 -5.61 4.29
C PHE A 15 -13.24 -5.98 4.19
N THR A 16 -13.96 -5.50 3.17
CA THR A 16 -15.34 -5.95 2.93
C THR A 16 -15.41 -7.46 2.72
N MET A 17 -14.49 -8.04 1.96
CA MET A 17 -14.41 -9.48 1.75
C MET A 17 -13.99 -10.24 3.02
N TYR A 18 -13.03 -9.71 3.78
CA TYR A 18 -12.58 -10.33 5.03
C TYR A 18 -13.69 -10.36 6.10
N HIS A 19 -14.52 -9.32 6.16
CA HIS A 19 -15.69 -9.32 7.04
C HIS A 19 -16.74 -10.35 6.60
N ALA A 20 -16.94 -10.53 5.29
CA ALA A 20 -17.87 -11.52 4.74
C ALA A 20 -17.48 -12.97 5.09
N ALA A 21 -16.19 -13.25 5.35
CA ALA A 21 -15.72 -14.55 5.82
C ALA A 21 -16.11 -14.88 7.27
N ARG A 22 -16.65 -13.92 8.04
CA ARG A 22 -17.21 -14.09 9.41
C ARG A 22 -16.28 -14.81 10.40
N SER A 23 -14.97 -14.67 10.24
CA SER A 23 -13.97 -15.21 11.18
C SER A 23 -13.28 -14.07 11.93
N PRO A 24 -13.61 -13.85 13.21
CA PRO A 24 -12.97 -12.82 14.03
C PRO A 24 -11.45 -13.02 14.16
N LEU A 25 -11.00 -14.28 14.24
CA LEU A 25 -9.58 -14.62 14.33
C LEU A 25 -8.82 -14.20 13.06
N ILE A 26 -9.35 -14.52 11.88
CA ILE A 26 -8.71 -14.15 10.61
C ILE A 26 -8.69 -12.62 10.45
N GLN A 27 -9.77 -11.93 10.82
CA GLN A 27 -9.82 -10.47 10.77
C GLN A 27 -8.73 -9.83 11.65
N GLN A 28 -8.55 -10.32 12.88
CA GLN A 28 -7.49 -9.82 13.78
C GLN A 28 -6.08 -10.04 13.22
N ILE A 29 -5.83 -11.18 12.57
CA ILE A 29 -4.53 -11.47 11.94
C ILE A 29 -4.30 -10.49 10.78
N ILE A 30 -5.29 -10.32 9.90
CA ILE A 30 -5.19 -9.43 8.73
C ILE A 30 -4.98 -7.98 9.16
N GLU A 31 -5.68 -7.50 10.18
CA GLU A 31 -5.51 -6.13 10.70
C GLU A 31 -4.09 -5.87 11.17
N LYS A 32 -3.50 -6.81 11.92
CA LYS A 32 -2.11 -6.70 12.38
C LYS A 32 -1.13 -6.66 11.20
N LEU A 33 -1.31 -7.55 10.23
CA LEU A 33 -0.47 -7.58 9.02
C LEU A 33 -0.61 -6.29 8.21
N TRP A 34 -1.82 -5.74 8.09
CA TRP A 34 -2.06 -4.47 7.40
C TRP A 34 -1.33 -3.30 8.08
N LEU A 35 -1.36 -3.23 9.41
CA LEU A 35 -0.63 -2.20 10.16
C LEU A 35 0.88 -2.31 9.97
N GLN A 36 1.42 -3.53 9.94
CA GLN A 36 2.84 -3.77 9.66
C GLN A 36 3.23 -3.38 8.23
N ALA A 37 2.34 -3.58 7.25
CA ALA A 37 2.56 -3.18 5.85
C ALA A 37 2.43 -1.67 5.62
N GLY A 38 1.73 -0.93 6.49
CA GLY A 38 1.41 0.48 6.36
C GLY A 38 2.60 1.41 6.00
N PRO A 39 3.77 1.30 6.64
CA PRO A 39 4.96 2.09 6.28
C PRO A 39 5.42 1.87 4.84
N PHE A 40 5.29 0.65 4.31
CA PHE A 40 5.76 0.30 2.97
C PHE A 40 4.75 0.67 1.88
N LEU A 41 3.45 0.60 2.18
CA LEU A 41 2.39 1.10 1.28
C LEU A 41 2.53 2.61 0.98
N ASN A 42 3.19 3.34 1.87
CA ASN A 42 3.50 4.76 1.70
C ASN A 42 4.75 5.02 0.84
N ILE A 43 5.61 4.02 0.57
CA ILE A 43 6.81 4.15 -0.28
C ILE A 43 6.41 4.15 -1.76
N VAL A 44 5.32 3.47 -2.08
CA VAL A 44 4.75 3.29 -3.42
C VAL A 44 4.07 4.57 -3.97
N ARG A 45 4.36 5.74 -3.37
CA ARG A 45 3.71 7.05 -3.61
C ARG A 45 4.10 7.75 -4.91
N SER A 46 5.17 7.36 -5.59
CA SER A 46 5.64 8.05 -6.80
C SER A 46 5.25 7.26 -8.05
N ASP A 47 4.11 7.63 -8.62
CA ASP A 47 3.81 7.59 -10.06
C ASP A 47 3.69 6.22 -10.76
N VAL A 48 4.03 5.09 -10.13
CA VAL A 48 4.07 3.77 -10.79
C VAL A 48 2.81 2.92 -10.54
N THR A 49 1.90 3.31 -9.64
CA THR A 49 0.98 2.35 -8.99
C THR A 49 -0.52 2.63 -9.16
N TYR A 50 -0.91 3.68 -9.89
CA TYR A 50 -2.32 4.04 -10.01
C TYR A 50 -3.20 3.07 -10.83
N GLY A 51 -2.62 2.00 -11.39
CA GLY A 51 -3.36 0.97 -12.15
C GLY A 51 -3.02 -0.49 -11.80
N LEU A 52 -2.05 -0.73 -10.91
CA LEU A 52 -1.65 -2.09 -10.53
C LEU A 52 -2.65 -2.65 -9.49
N GLY A 53 -3.31 -3.76 -9.83
CA GLY A 53 -4.34 -4.41 -9.00
C GLY A 53 -5.79 -4.24 -9.47
N LEU A 54 -6.10 -3.29 -10.37
CA LEU A 54 -7.47 -3.09 -10.86
C LEU A 54 -8.01 -4.32 -11.59
N ASP A 55 -7.16 -4.97 -12.39
CA ASP A 55 -7.54 -6.17 -13.14
C ASP A 55 -7.96 -7.32 -12.19
N HIS A 56 -7.22 -7.51 -11.08
CA HIS A 56 -7.56 -8.54 -10.09
C HIS A 56 -8.80 -8.18 -9.26
N HIS A 57 -9.06 -6.89 -9.01
CA HIS A 57 -10.29 -6.44 -8.32
C HIS A 57 -11.53 -6.73 -9.15
N ASP A 58 -11.46 -6.52 -10.46
CA ASP A 58 -12.54 -6.85 -11.39
C ASP A 58 -12.76 -8.37 -11.49
N GLU A 59 -11.69 -9.16 -11.54
CA GLU A 59 -11.76 -10.63 -11.49
C GLU A 59 -12.40 -11.13 -10.19
N MET A 60 -11.98 -10.58 -9.04
CA MET A 60 -12.57 -10.88 -7.73
C MET A 60 -14.07 -10.56 -7.72
N LEU A 61 -14.45 -9.37 -8.18
CA LEU A 61 -15.84 -8.93 -8.17
C LEU A 61 -16.71 -9.78 -9.10
N ALA A 62 -16.20 -10.14 -10.28
CA ALA A 62 -16.89 -11.01 -11.22
C ALA A 62 -17.08 -12.44 -10.63
N ALA A 63 -16.06 -12.98 -9.96
CA ALA A 63 -16.16 -14.27 -9.28
C ALA A 63 -17.18 -14.24 -8.13
N LEU A 64 -17.14 -13.19 -7.29
CA LEU A 64 -18.09 -13.00 -6.20
C LEU A 64 -19.54 -12.91 -6.70
N ARG A 65 -19.80 -12.19 -7.80
CA ARG A 65 -21.14 -12.10 -8.42
C ARG A 65 -21.67 -13.45 -8.90
N ARG A 66 -20.78 -14.37 -9.27
CA ARG A 66 -21.14 -15.74 -9.69
C ARG A 66 -21.12 -16.74 -8.53
N ALA A 67 -20.91 -16.28 -7.29
CA ALA A 67 -20.72 -17.13 -6.11
C ALA A 67 -19.56 -18.15 -6.24
N ASP A 68 -18.55 -17.84 -7.06
CA ASP A 68 -17.38 -18.69 -7.27
C ASP A 68 -16.27 -18.33 -6.26
N GLY A 69 -16.32 -18.98 -5.10
CA GLY A 69 -15.35 -18.76 -4.03
C GLY A 69 -13.91 -19.15 -4.40
N ALA A 70 -13.72 -20.13 -5.29
CA ALA A 70 -12.40 -20.58 -5.69
C ALA A 70 -11.72 -19.55 -6.60
N ALA A 71 -12.46 -19.01 -7.58
CA ALA A 71 -11.97 -17.93 -8.44
C ALA A 71 -11.74 -16.64 -7.65
N ALA A 72 -12.64 -16.28 -6.72
CA ALA A 72 -12.47 -15.10 -5.87
C ALA A 72 -11.19 -15.20 -5.02
N ARG A 73 -10.92 -16.38 -4.43
CA ARG A 73 -9.68 -16.64 -3.69
C ARG A 73 -8.46 -16.53 -4.59
N LYS A 74 -8.52 -17.07 -5.81
CA LYS A 74 -7.40 -17.01 -6.76
C LYS A 74 -7.03 -15.56 -7.10
N ALA A 75 -8.02 -14.75 -7.45
CA ALA A 75 -7.81 -13.34 -7.81
C ALA A 75 -7.31 -12.52 -6.61
N LEU A 76 -7.85 -12.76 -5.40
CA LEU A 76 -7.35 -12.13 -4.16
C LEU A 76 -5.89 -12.47 -3.88
N VAL A 77 -5.48 -13.73 -4.05
CA VAL A 77 -4.09 -14.13 -3.83
C VAL A 77 -3.16 -13.53 -4.88
N ALA A 78 -3.62 -13.42 -6.13
CA ALA A 78 -2.84 -12.79 -7.20
C ALA A 78 -2.58 -11.30 -6.91
N ASP A 79 -3.63 -10.56 -6.55
CA ASP A 79 -3.54 -9.16 -6.13
C ASP A 79 -2.55 -8.94 -4.99
N LEU A 80 -2.66 -9.73 -3.91
CA LEU A 80 -1.78 -9.59 -2.75
C LEU A 80 -0.30 -9.92 -3.09
N ARG A 81 -0.06 -10.87 -4.00
CA ARG A 81 1.30 -11.23 -4.43
C ARG A 81 1.92 -10.14 -5.30
N GLU A 82 1.17 -9.64 -6.27
CA GLU A 82 1.63 -8.56 -7.14
C GLU A 82 1.91 -7.29 -6.32
N ALA A 83 1.00 -6.92 -5.42
CA ALA A 83 1.21 -5.80 -4.51
C ALA A 83 2.47 -5.98 -3.65
N ALA A 84 2.69 -7.18 -3.09
CA ALA A 84 3.89 -7.48 -2.31
C ALA A 84 5.18 -7.33 -3.15
N ASP A 85 5.20 -7.84 -4.38
CA ASP A 85 6.35 -7.73 -5.27
C ASP A 85 6.68 -6.27 -5.61
N ILE A 86 5.67 -5.46 -5.88
CA ILE A 86 5.83 -4.01 -6.13
C ILE A 86 6.40 -3.32 -4.90
N ILE A 87 5.83 -3.60 -3.72
CA ILE A 87 6.25 -3.00 -2.46
C ILE A 87 7.71 -3.36 -2.15
N LEU A 88 8.10 -4.63 -2.31
CA LEU A 88 9.45 -5.10 -2.05
C LEU A 88 10.47 -4.47 -3.01
N ARG A 89 10.12 -4.35 -4.30
CA ARG A 89 10.97 -3.67 -5.30
C ARG A 89 11.15 -2.19 -4.96
N ALA A 90 10.07 -1.51 -4.56
CA ALA A 90 10.12 -0.11 -4.17
C ALA A 90 10.94 0.10 -2.88
N ALA A 91 10.79 -0.79 -1.89
CA ALA A 91 11.57 -0.75 -0.66
C ALA A 91 13.08 -0.94 -0.93
N ALA A 92 13.45 -1.96 -1.72
CA ALA A 92 14.83 -2.19 -2.10
C ALA A 92 15.44 -0.99 -2.86
N ALA A 93 14.68 -0.37 -3.76
CA ALA A 93 15.12 0.83 -4.48
C ALA A 93 15.26 2.07 -3.57
N ALA A 94 14.45 2.17 -2.51
CA ALA A 94 14.57 3.23 -1.52
C ALA A 94 15.79 3.03 -0.61
N GLU A 95 16.13 1.80 -0.25
CA GLU A 95 17.34 1.46 0.51
C GLU A 95 18.63 1.66 -0.31
N ALA A 96 18.60 1.36 -1.61
CA ALA A 96 19.74 1.54 -2.51
C ALA A 96 20.08 3.01 -2.81
N GLN A 97 19.17 3.94 -2.53
CA GLN A 97 19.44 5.38 -2.66
C GLN A 97 20.09 5.88 -1.37
N PRO A 98 21.39 6.28 -1.39
CA PRO A 98 22.02 6.83 -0.19
C PRO A 98 21.23 8.07 0.23
N ALA A 99 20.96 8.18 1.54
CA ALA A 99 20.20 9.26 2.16
C ALA A 99 20.50 10.58 1.45
N ARG A 100 19.53 11.10 0.68
CA ARG A 100 19.65 12.41 0.02
C ARG A 100 20.14 13.39 1.08
N LYS A 101 21.41 13.81 0.97
CA LYS A 101 21.99 14.80 1.88
C LYS A 101 21.06 16.01 1.81
N ARG A 102 20.40 16.36 2.92
CA ARG A 102 19.71 17.64 3.04
C ARG A 102 20.70 18.71 2.60
N PRO A 103 20.35 19.61 1.65
CA PRO A 103 21.26 20.67 1.26
C PRO A 103 21.63 21.45 2.52
N ALA A 104 22.94 21.57 2.76
CA ALA A 104 23.50 22.32 3.87
C ALA A 104 23.33 23.82 3.58
N SER A 105 22.11 24.33 3.72
CA SER A 105 21.83 25.77 3.62
C SER A 105 20.93 26.22 4.75
N ALA A 106 21.48 26.24 5.98
CA ALA A 106 21.02 27.11 7.06
C ALA A 106 22.05 27.10 8.22
N ARG A 107 23.33 27.36 7.93
CA ARG A 107 24.16 28.01 8.96
C ARG A 107 23.86 29.51 8.84
N ARG A 108 22.91 29.99 9.65
CA ARG A 108 22.82 31.42 9.93
C ARG A 108 24.01 31.73 10.84
N ASP A 109 25.00 32.44 10.31
CA ASP A 109 26.09 32.99 11.11
C ASP A 109 25.54 34.06 12.07
N PRO A 110 25.71 33.92 13.40
CA PRO A 110 25.31 34.95 14.34
C PRO A 110 26.45 35.96 14.52
N LYS A 111 26.88 36.65 13.45
CA LYS A 111 27.78 37.82 13.53
C LYS A 111 27.55 38.77 12.35
N ALA A 112 26.41 39.44 12.33
CA ALA A 112 26.22 40.67 11.56
C ALA A 112 25.03 41.46 12.11
N GLN A 113 25.21 42.07 13.29
CA GLN A 113 24.43 43.23 13.75
C GLN A 113 25.24 43.91 14.85
N ALA A 114 26.31 44.58 14.41
CA ALA A 114 26.89 45.69 15.13
C ALA A 114 26.52 46.93 14.32
N ARG A 115 25.61 47.74 14.87
CA ARG A 115 25.48 49.19 14.68
C ARG A 115 24.44 49.69 15.68
#